data_AF-A0A2U2MVP6-F1
#
_entry.id   AF-A0A2U2MVP6-F1
#
_cell.length_a   1.000
_cell.length_b   1.000
_cell.length_c   1.000
_cell.angle_alpha   90.00
_cell.angle_beta   90.00
_cell.angle_gamma   90.00
#
_symmetry.space_group_name_H-M   'P 1'
#
loop_
_entity.id
_entity.type
_entity.pdbx_description
1 polymer ?
#
loop_
_entity_poly.entity_id
_entity_poly.type
_entity_poly.pdbx_seq_one_letter_code
_entity_poly.pdbx_strand_id
1 'polypeptide(L)' 'MSKAKVYSVPAEVANYALLTREQYARMYRRSLEEPESFSAEQAEEFLTWFRKLDRVSNNDLTQGQIRWFEGGELNVS' A
#
# COMPACT_ATOMS: atom_id res chain seq x y z
N MET A 1 -14.09 -29.50 0.51
CA MET A 1 -13.53 -28.36 -0.23
C MET A 1 -13.51 -28.71 -1.71
N SER A 2 -14.36 -28.09 -2.53
CA SER A 2 -14.32 -28.25 -3.99
C SER A 2 -13.00 -27.69 -4.53
N LYS A 3 -12.38 -28.35 -5.52
CA LYS A 3 -11.15 -27.84 -6.16
C LYS A 3 -11.47 -26.54 -6.90
N ALA A 4 -10.87 -25.44 -6.45
CA ALA A 4 -10.91 -24.18 -7.19
C ALA A 4 -10.08 -24.31 -8.47
N LYS A 5 -10.67 -23.94 -9.61
CA LYS A 5 -9.94 -23.85 -10.87
C LYS A 5 -9.24 -22.49 -10.93
N VAL A 6 -7.92 -22.51 -11.00
CA VAL A 6 -7.09 -21.30 -11.12
C VAL A 6 -6.78 -21.05 -12.60
N TYR A 7 -6.98 -19.81 -13.05
CA TYR A 7 -6.66 -19.39 -14.41
C TYR A 7 -5.44 -18.48 -14.37
N SER A 8 -4.43 -18.82 -15.16
CA SER A 8 -3.24 -17.97 -15.33
C SER A 8 -3.59 -16.70 -16.07
N VAL A 9 -2.89 -15.61 -15.76
CA VAL A 9 -3.01 -14.35 -16.49
C VAL A 9 -2.50 -14.57 -17.92
N PRO A 10 -3.28 -14.19 -18.96
CA PRO A 10 -2.82 -14.24 -20.34
C PRO A 10 -1.56 -13.41 -20.57
N ALA A 11 -0.69 -13.83 -21.48
CA ALA A 11 0.60 -13.17 -21.71
C ALA A 11 0.43 -11.72 -22.19
N GLU A 12 -0.60 -11.46 -23.00
CA GLU A 12 -0.94 -10.13 -23.51
C GLU A 12 -1.26 -9.18 -22.35
N VAL A 13 -1.95 -9.67 -21.31
CA VAL A 13 -2.29 -8.87 -20.12
C VAL A 13 -1.05 -8.69 -19.23
N ALA A 14 -0.25 -9.73 -19.07
CA ALA A 14 0.96 -9.70 -18.24
C ALA A 14 1.97 -8.64 -18.72
N ASN A 15 2.06 -8.39 -20.03
CA ASN A 15 2.99 -7.43 -20.61
C ASN A 15 2.71 -5.96 -20.26
N TYR A 16 1.46 -5.63 -19.92
CA TYR A 16 1.05 -4.27 -19.56
C TYR A 16 0.69 -4.14 -18.07
N ALA A 17 0.87 -5.21 -17.29
CA ALA A 17 0.59 -5.19 -15.86
C ALA A 17 1.63 -4.36 -15.12
N LEU A 18 1.18 -3.62 -14.09
CA LEU A 18 2.06 -2.78 -13.27
C LEU A 18 2.98 -3.60 -12.36
N LEU A 19 2.64 -4.86 -12.09
CA LEU A 19 3.35 -5.73 -11.16
C LEU A 19 3.32 -7.18 -11.63
N THR A 20 4.43 -7.90 -11.40
CA THR A 20 4.46 -9.37 -11.46
C THR A 20 4.01 -9.99 -10.13
N ARG A 21 3.76 -11.30 -10.15
CA ARG A 21 3.41 -12.06 -8.94
C ARG A 21 4.50 -11.96 -7.86
N GLU A 22 5.76 -12.00 -8.26
CA GLU A 22 6.92 -11.93 -7.38
C GLU A 22 7.07 -10.54 -6.78
N GLN A 23 6.84 -9.49 -7.59
CA GLN A 23 6.85 -8.10 -7.11
C GLN A 23 5.73 -7.87 -6.10
N TYR A 24 4.50 -8.33 -6.39
CA TYR A 24 3.38 -8.29 -5.45
C TYR A 24 3.73 -9.01 -4.13
N ALA A 25 4.23 -10.26 -4.20
CA ALA A 25 4.55 -11.03 -3.01
C ALA A 25 5.61 -10.35 -2.13
N ARG A 26 6.60 -9.71 -2.75
CA ARG A 26 7.62 -8.92 -2.06
C ARG A 26 7.04 -7.67 -1.40
N MET A 27 6.27 -6.87 -2.15
CA MET A 27 5.65 -5.65 -1.63
C MET A 27 4.67 -5.97 -0.49
N TYR A 28 3.86 -7.01 -0.65
CA TYR A 28 2.92 -7.45 0.37
C TYR A 28 3.64 -7.87 1.65
N ARG A 29 4.71 -8.69 1.54
CA ARG A 29 5.53 -9.05 2.70
C ARG A 29 6.05 -7.82 3.42
N ARG A 30 6.63 -6.86 2.66
CA ARG A 30 7.17 -5.63 3.23
C ARG A 30 6.09 -4.77 3.89
N SER A 31 4.87 -4.72 3.35
CA SER A 31 3.75 -3.99 3.97
C SER A 31 3.32 -4.56 5.33
N LEU A 32 3.67 -5.82 5.62
CA LEU A 32 3.40 -6.47 6.91
C LEU A 32 4.59 -6.37 7.87
N GLU A 33 5.81 -6.57 7.36
CA GLU A 33 7.04 -6.58 8.16
C GLU A 33 7.54 -5.16 8.49
N GLU A 34 7.38 -4.22 7.56
CA GLU A 34 7.85 -2.83 7.67
C GLU A 34 6.73 -1.83 7.29
N PRO A 35 5.55 -1.87 7.95
CA PRO A 35 4.37 -1.13 7.53
C PRO A 35 4.58 0.39 7.51
N GLU A 36 5.29 0.94 8.50
CA GLU A 36 5.54 2.37 8.62
C GLU A 36 6.42 2.90 7.49
N SER A 37 7.58 2.28 7.25
CA SER A 37 8.48 2.65 6.16
C SER A 37 7.82 2.45 4.79
N PHE A 38 7.14 1.32 4.59
CA PHE A 38 6.43 1.04 3.35
C PHE A 38 5.38 2.12 3.06
N SER A 39 4.49 2.40 4.01
CA SER A 39 3.43 3.40 3.80
C SER A 39 3.98 4.82 3.66
N ALA A 40 5.09 5.18 4.31
CA ALA A 40 5.75 6.47 4.11
C ALA A 40 6.24 6.63 2.65
N GLU A 41 6.92 5.62 2.13
CA GLU A 41 7.42 5.63 0.76
C GLU A 41 6.28 5.72 -0.26
N GLN A 42 5.23 4.91 -0.09
CA GLN A 42 4.05 4.97 -0.96
C GLN A 42 3.34 6.33 -0.87
N ALA A 43 3.27 6.93 0.32
CA ALA A 43 2.66 8.25 0.49
C ALA A 43 3.49 9.36 -0.18
N GLU A 44 4.82 9.29 -0.16
CA GLU A 44 5.68 10.26 -0.86
C GLU A 44 5.66 10.04 -2.38
N GLU A 45 5.56 8.79 -2.85
CA GLU A 45 5.55 8.46 -4.28
C GLU A 45 4.23 8.86 -4.97
N PHE A 46 3.09 8.63 -4.33
CA PHE A 46 1.78 8.77 -4.96
C PHE A 46 1.00 10.03 -4.59
N LEU A 47 1.39 10.73 -3.52
CA LEU A 47 0.68 11.93 -3.07
C LEU A 47 1.59 13.16 -3.18
N THR A 48 0.99 14.27 -3.61
CA THR A 48 1.66 15.57 -3.58
C THR A 48 1.27 16.31 -2.31
N TRP A 49 2.24 16.51 -1.42
CA TRP A 49 2.04 17.15 -0.14
C TRP A 49 2.40 18.64 -0.20
N PHE A 50 1.55 19.49 0.36
CA PHE A 50 1.92 20.88 0.69
C PHE A 50 2.80 20.93 1.93
N ARG A 51 2.49 20.07 2.90
CA ARG A 51 3.29 19.84 4.10
C ARG A 51 3.50 18.34 4.29
N LYS A 52 4.75 17.94 4.48
CA LYS A 52 5.10 16.55 4.75
C LYS A 52 4.49 16.08 6.07
N LEU A 53 4.10 14.81 6.09
CA LEU A 53 3.59 14.15 7.28
C LEU A 53 4.67 14.03 8.37
N ASP A 54 4.24 14.15 9.62
CA ASP A 54 5.08 13.99 10.81
C ASP A 54 5.10 12.53 11.28
N ARG A 55 3.98 11.80 11.10
CA ARG A 55 3.84 10.39 11.51
C ARG A 55 2.96 9.60 10.54
N VAL A 56 3.39 8.40 10.18
CA VAL A 56 2.68 7.56 9.20
C VAL A 56 1.40 6.97 9.79
N SER A 57 1.44 6.46 11.01
CA SER A 57 0.26 5.87 11.65
C SER A 57 0.27 6.00 13.17
N ASN A 58 -0.92 6.18 13.75
CA ASN A 58 -1.14 6.25 15.19
C ASN A 58 -2.47 5.58 15.52
N ASN A 59 -2.48 4.26 15.33
CA ASN A 59 -3.66 3.44 15.35
C ASN A 59 -3.74 2.63 16.65
N ASP A 60 -4.88 2.71 17.32
CA ASP A 60 -5.27 1.83 18.42
C ASP A 60 -6.71 1.38 18.19
N LEU A 61 -6.85 0.13 17.73
CA LEU A 61 -8.16 -0.47 17.47
C LEU A 61 -8.99 -0.66 18.73
N THR A 62 -8.36 -0.81 19.91
CA THR A 62 -9.08 -0.97 21.19
C THR A 62 -9.77 0.31 21.62
N GLN A 63 -9.21 1.45 21.21
CA GLN A 63 -9.76 2.79 21.48
C GLN A 63 -10.55 3.35 20.30
N GLY A 64 -10.68 2.61 19.19
CA GLY A 64 -11.27 3.12 17.95
C GLY A 64 -10.49 4.28 17.33
N GLN A 65 -9.22 4.44 17.68
CA GLN A 65 -8.37 5.51 17.19
C GLN A 65 -7.67 5.04 15.92
N ILE A 66 -8.00 5.63 14.77
CA ILE A 66 -7.34 5.33 13.49
C ILE A 66 -6.92 6.64 12.85
N ARG A 67 -5.60 6.84 12.72
CA ARG A 67 -4.98 8.04 12.15
C ARG A 67 -3.82 7.64 11.26
N TRP A 68 -3.83 8.16 10.04
CA TRP A 68 -2.82 7.93 9.02
C TRP A 68 -2.28 9.27 8.52
N PHE A 69 -0.97 9.31 8.26
CA PHE A 69 -0.25 10.47 7.72
C PHE A 69 -0.50 11.76 8.53
N GLU A 70 -0.44 11.66 9.87
CA GLU A 70 -0.65 12.79 10.77
C GLU A 70 0.36 13.91 10.49
N GLY A 71 -0.13 15.15 10.52
CA GLY A 71 0.66 16.35 10.22
C GLY A 71 0.82 16.65 8.73
N GLY A 72 0.43 15.72 7.86
CA GLY A 72 0.46 15.91 6.41
C GLY A 72 -0.70 16.77 5.92
N GLU A 73 -0.42 17.68 4.98
CA GLU A 73 -1.43 18.54 4.35
C GLU A 73 -1.34 18.40 2.83
N LEU A 74 -2.47 18.14 2.18
CA LEU A 74 -2.60 18.01 0.72
C LEU A 74 -3.97 18.51 0.25
N ASN A 75 -4.17 18.61 -1.06
CA ASN A 75 -5.47 18.87 -1.67
C ASN A 75 -5.71 17.91 -2.85
N VAL A 76 -6.96 17.44 -2.99
CA VAL A 76 -7.41 16.44 -3.97
C VAL A 76 -7.95 17.08 -5.27
N SER A 77 -8.22 18.39 -5.25
CA SER A 77 -8.97 19.17 -6.25
C SER A 77 -8.54 19.00 -7.69
#